data_AF-A0A9P0PQC3-F1
#
_entry.id   AF-A0A9P0PQC3-F1
#
_cell.length_a   1.000
_cell.length_b   1.000
_cell.length_c   1.000
_cell.angle_alpha   90.00
_cell.angle_beta   90.00
_cell.angle_gamma   90.00
#
_symmetry.space_group_name_H-M   'P 1'
#
loop_
_entity.id
_entity.type
_entity.pdbx_description
1 polymer ?
#
loop_
_entity_poly.entity_id
_entity_poly.type
_entity_poly.pdbx_seq_one_letter_code
_entity_poly.pdbx_strand_id
1 'polypeptide(L)'
;MNSIRKQFTCMSSKRYIKAISNRCLSALAEDSKRQNDIFDAEQKRQKEAVGRIEKIEVQYEGIPANETLIMNRFLSTPYDCAKHLGDKVKDKSVVALLNGDTLWHMHRPLPTSCKLELLHYHMPNPSAVNKTFWRSCSFLLGAVILDAFKDDVDVQLHSFPSPNGKFTVWVK
;
A
#
# COMPACT_ATOMS: atom_id res chain seq x y z
N MET A 1 24.71 58.53 41.25
CA MET A 1 23.50 57.82 41.74
C MET A 1 22.32 58.31 40.93
N ASN A 2 21.70 57.43 40.13
CA ASN A 2 20.23 57.31 39.95
C ASN A 2 19.95 56.29 38.84
N SER A 3 19.45 55.14 39.29
CA SER A 3 19.04 53.98 38.51
C SER A 3 17.61 54.17 38.02
N ILE A 4 17.36 53.97 36.72
CA ILE A 4 16.02 53.95 36.14
C ILE A 4 15.75 52.53 35.60
N ARG A 5 14.84 51.82 36.26
CA ARG A 5 14.20 50.58 35.79
C ARG A 5 13.47 50.81 34.47
N LYS A 6 13.56 49.85 33.55
CA LYS A 6 12.43 49.45 32.70
C LYS A 6 12.35 47.93 32.64
N GLN A 7 11.35 47.39 33.33
CA GLN A 7 10.88 46.02 33.11
C GLN A 7 10.17 46.00 31.75
N PHE A 8 10.64 45.18 30.82
CA PHE A 8 9.89 44.83 29.62
C PHE A 8 9.19 43.50 29.88
N THR A 9 7.89 43.57 30.11
CA THR A 9 6.98 42.42 30.08
C THR A 9 6.80 41.98 28.62
N CYS A 10 7.39 40.84 28.25
CA CYS A 10 7.07 40.15 27.00
C CYS A 10 5.75 39.41 27.18
N MET A 11 4.66 40.03 26.73
CA MET A 11 3.37 39.34 26.57
C MET A 11 3.13 39.06 25.09
N SER A 12 2.64 37.85 24.82
CA SER A 12 2.01 37.37 23.58
C SER A 12 2.88 36.57 22.59
N SER A 13 3.20 35.32 22.95
CA SER A 13 3.74 34.30 22.02
C SER A 13 2.79 33.09 21.79
N LYS A 14 1.66 33.00 22.50
CA LYS A 14 0.79 31.80 22.44
C LYS A 14 -0.21 31.77 21.27
N ARG A 15 -0.54 32.92 20.66
CA ARG A 15 -1.55 32.99 19.57
C ARG A 15 -0.96 32.71 18.18
N TYR A 16 0.33 32.98 17.97
CA TYR A 16 1.00 32.83 16.68
C TYR A 16 1.22 31.36 16.30
N ILE A 17 1.60 30.52 17.28
CA ILE A 17 1.86 29.09 17.08
C ILE A 17 0.60 28.32 16.64
N LYS A 18 -0.57 28.67 17.21
CA LYS A 18 -1.85 28.00 16.91
C LYS A 18 -2.33 28.23 15.47
N ALA A 19 -1.98 29.36 14.86
CA ALA A 19 -2.35 29.70 13.48
C ALA A 19 -1.42 29.06 12.43
N ILE A 20 -0.27 28.53 12.84
CA ILE A 20 0.70 27.84 11.98
C ILE A 20 0.37 26.34 11.94
N SER A 21 0.12 25.71 13.10
CA SER A 21 -0.25 24.28 13.16
C SER A 21 -1.56 23.99 12.39
N ASN A 22 -2.57 24.85 12.53
CA ASN A 22 -3.83 24.70 11.77
C ASN A 22 -3.65 24.83 10.24
N ARG A 23 -2.66 25.58 9.75
CA ARG A 23 -2.36 25.72 8.31
C ARG A 23 -1.58 24.51 7.77
N CYS A 24 -0.76 23.87 8.60
CA CYS A 24 -0.01 22.68 8.25
C CYS A 24 -0.93 21.47 8.07
N LEU A 25 -1.91 21.29 8.97
CA LEU A 25 -2.92 20.22 8.86
C LEU A 25 -3.81 20.34 7.63
N SER A 26 -4.25 21.56 7.27
CA SER A 26 -5.01 21.77 6.05
C SER A 26 -4.17 21.44 4.82
N ALA A 27 -2.89 21.82 4.81
CA ALA A 27 -1.98 21.54 3.70
C ALA A 27 -1.69 20.04 3.53
N LEU A 28 -1.47 19.29 4.63
CA LEU A 28 -1.27 17.84 4.58
C LEU A 28 -2.54 17.11 4.08
N ALA A 29 -3.71 17.49 4.58
CA ALA A 29 -4.98 16.93 4.12
C ALA A 29 -5.28 17.28 2.65
N GLU A 30 -4.94 18.51 2.22
CA GLU A 30 -5.02 18.95 0.83
C GLU A 30 -4.06 18.17 -0.07
N ASP A 31 -2.84 17.89 0.39
CA ASP A 31 -1.87 17.09 -0.35
C ASP A 31 -2.28 15.62 -0.46
N SER A 32 -2.78 15.00 0.61
CA SER A 32 -3.33 13.64 0.55
C SER A 32 -4.52 13.57 -0.42
N LYS A 33 -5.41 14.57 -0.38
CA LYS A 33 -6.52 14.66 -1.33
C LYS A 33 -6.02 14.76 -2.77
N ARG A 34 -5.09 15.66 -3.04
CA ARG A 34 -4.48 15.84 -4.37
C ARG A 34 -3.81 14.56 -4.86
N GLN A 35 -3.10 13.84 -4.01
CA GLN A 35 -2.47 12.55 -4.34
C GLN A 35 -3.52 11.48 -4.68
N ASN A 36 -4.59 11.40 -3.89
CA ASN A 36 -5.70 10.48 -4.15
C ASN A 36 -6.40 10.82 -5.47
N ASP A 37 -6.67 12.10 -5.74
CA ASP A 37 -7.29 12.55 -7.01
C ASP A 37 -6.45 12.16 -8.23
N ILE A 38 -5.12 12.30 -8.15
CA ILE A 38 -4.19 11.85 -9.21
C ILE A 38 -4.23 10.33 -9.37
N PHE A 39 -4.23 9.58 -8.26
CA PHE A 39 -4.29 8.12 -8.28
C PHE A 39 -5.59 7.63 -8.91
N ASP A 40 -6.74 8.19 -8.52
CA ASP A 40 -8.05 7.83 -9.04
C ASP A 40 -8.19 8.16 -10.52
N ALA A 41 -7.67 9.32 -10.95
CA ALA A 41 -7.63 9.70 -12.36
C ALA A 41 -6.80 8.71 -13.21
N GLU A 42 -5.63 8.30 -12.74
CA GLU A 42 -4.79 7.32 -13.44
C GLU A 42 -5.41 5.91 -13.41
N GLN A 43 -6.01 5.50 -12.29
CA GLN A 43 -6.73 4.24 -12.22
C GLN A 43 -7.90 4.19 -13.22
N LYS A 44 -8.65 5.29 -13.33
CA LYS A 44 -9.74 5.44 -14.29
C LYS A 44 -9.22 5.37 -15.73
N ARG A 45 -8.15 6.12 -16.05
CA ARG A 45 -7.49 6.07 -17.36
C ARG A 45 -7.05 4.66 -17.75
N GLN A 46 -6.45 3.91 -16.82
CA GLN A 46 -6.03 2.52 -17.07
C GLN A 46 -7.22 1.59 -17.32
N LYS A 47 -8.33 1.77 -16.58
CA LYS A 47 -9.56 0.99 -16.78
C LYS A 47 -10.21 1.28 -18.15
N GLU A 48 -10.26 2.54 -18.55
CA GLU A 48 -10.80 2.95 -19.86
C GLU A 48 -9.93 2.46 -21.02
N ALA A 49 -8.61 2.36 -20.83
CA ALA A 49 -7.67 1.87 -21.83
C ALA A 49 -7.80 0.37 -22.16
N VAL A 50 -8.48 -0.43 -21.33
CA VAL A 50 -8.66 -1.87 -21.58
C VAL A 50 -9.48 -2.13 -22.85
N GLY A 51 -10.44 -1.25 -23.17
CA GLY A 51 -11.26 -1.38 -24.37
C GLY A 51 -12.13 -2.64 -24.38
N ARG A 52 -12.04 -3.43 -25.47
CA ARG A 52 -12.83 -4.65 -25.63
C ARG A 52 -12.30 -5.75 -24.72
N ILE A 53 -13.21 -6.42 -24.00
CA ILE A 53 -12.86 -7.51 -23.09
C ILE A 53 -12.36 -8.72 -23.89
N GLU A 54 -11.08 -9.05 -23.70
CA GLU A 54 -10.43 -10.26 -24.21
C GLU A 54 -10.43 -11.35 -23.13
N LYS A 55 -10.58 -12.61 -23.55
CA LYS A 55 -10.50 -13.77 -22.66
C LYS A 55 -9.07 -14.32 -22.64
N ILE A 56 -8.60 -14.68 -21.45
CA ILE A 56 -7.31 -15.33 -21.22
C ILE A 56 -7.51 -16.66 -20.50
N GLU A 57 -6.60 -17.60 -20.76
CA GLU A 57 -6.57 -18.89 -20.09
C GLU A 57 -5.56 -18.83 -18.94
N VAL A 58 -6.03 -19.14 -17.74
CA VAL A 58 -5.22 -19.18 -16.53
C VAL A 58 -5.15 -20.62 -16.06
N GLN A 59 -3.96 -21.21 -16.11
CA GLN A 59 -3.72 -22.59 -15.67
C GLN A 59 -3.37 -22.56 -14.19
N TYR A 60 -4.31 -22.94 -13.33
CA TYR A 60 -4.05 -23.05 -11.90
C TYR A 60 -3.31 -24.34 -11.58
N GLU A 61 -2.19 -24.23 -10.87
CA GLU A 61 -1.39 -25.35 -10.38
C GLU A 61 -1.39 -25.32 -8.84
N GLY A 62 -1.99 -26.33 -8.20
CA GLY A 62 -2.08 -26.39 -6.75
C GLY A 62 -3.21 -27.23 -6.18
N ILE A 63 -3.45 -27.06 -4.88
CA ILE A 63 -4.49 -27.75 -4.10
C ILE A 63 -5.75 -26.88 -4.09
N PRO A 64 -6.95 -27.38 -4.46
CA PRO A 64 -7.36 -28.80 -4.41
C PRO A 64 -7.09 -29.63 -5.67
N ALA A 65 -7.09 -29.02 -6.85
CA ALA A 65 -6.81 -29.68 -8.12
C ALA A 65 -6.29 -28.68 -9.14
N ASN A 66 -5.54 -29.17 -10.13
CA ASN A 66 -5.12 -28.35 -11.26
C ASN A 66 -6.32 -28.11 -12.18
N GLU A 67 -6.61 -26.85 -12.46
CA GLU A 67 -7.78 -26.44 -13.23
C GLU A 67 -7.42 -25.32 -14.22
N THR A 68 -8.11 -25.28 -15.36
CA THR A 68 -7.97 -24.18 -16.33
C THR A 68 -9.14 -23.24 -16.20
N LEU A 69 -8.87 -21.97 -15.89
CA LEU A 69 -9.85 -20.92 -15.68
C LEU A 69 -9.82 -19.94 -16.86
N ILE A 70 -11.00 -19.61 -17.39
CA ILE A 70 -11.14 -18.60 -18.45
C ILE A 70 -11.50 -17.26 -17.81
N MET A 71 -10.57 -16.30 -17.90
CA MET A 71 -10.63 -15.01 -17.21
C MET A 71 -10.63 -13.83 -18.18
N ASN A 72 -10.90 -12.63 -17.69
CA ASN A 72 -10.87 -11.41 -18.50
C ASN A 72 -9.50 -10.74 -18.40
N ARG A 73 -8.87 -10.48 -19.55
CA ARG A 73 -7.59 -9.77 -19.66
C ARG A 73 -7.70 -8.37 -19.06
N PHE A 74 -6.69 -7.97 -18.29
CA PHE A 74 -6.60 -6.66 -17.61
C PHE A 74 -7.75 -6.31 -16.65
N LEU A 75 -8.64 -7.25 -16.35
CA LEU A 75 -9.77 -7.05 -15.44
C LEU A 75 -9.76 -8.07 -14.31
N SER A 76 -9.70 -9.36 -14.64
CA SER A 76 -9.68 -10.44 -13.66
C SER A 76 -8.36 -10.45 -12.89
N THR A 77 -8.45 -10.75 -11.61
CA THR A 77 -7.31 -10.79 -10.69
C THR A 77 -7.06 -12.22 -10.19
N PRO A 78 -5.85 -12.55 -9.68
CA PRO A 78 -5.63 -13.82 -9.00
C PRO A 78 -6.60 -14.07 -7.85
N TYR A 79 -7.07 -13.01 -7.18
CA TYR A 79 -8.10 -13.11 -6.15
C TYR A 79 -9.44 -13.63 -6.72
N ASP A 80 -9.81 -13.20 -7.92
CA ASP A 80 -11.00 -13.73 -8.59
C ASP A 80 -10.81 -15.20 -8.97
N CYS A 81 -9.63 -15.58 -9.48
CA CYS A 81 -9.29 -17.00 -9.68
C CYS A 81 -9.45 -17.82 -8.40
N ALA A 82 -8.97 -17.30 -7.26
CA ALA A 82 -9.09 -17.97 -5.98
C ALA A 82 -10.56 -18.13 -5.53
N LYS A 83 -11.46 -17.19 -5.87
CA LYS A 83 -12.90 -17.33 -5.62
C LYS A 83 -13.50 -18.52 -6.38
N HIS A 84 -13.06 -18.77 -7.62
CA HIS A 84 -13.55 -19.92 -8.40
C HIS A 84 -13.14 -21.26 -7.78
N LEU A 85 -11.98 -21.32 -7.14
CA LEU A 85 -11.47 -22.53 -6.46
C LEU A 85 -12.14 -22.78 -5.09
N GLY A 86 -12.68 -21.73 -4.47
CA GLY A 86 -13.46 -21.79 -3.24
C GLY A 86 -12.94 -20.92 -2.10
N ASP A 87 -13.81 -20.66 -1.13
CA ASP A 87 -13.54 -19.68 -0.06
C ASP A 87 -12.29 -19.98 0.77
N LYS A 88 -12.01 -21.26 1.06
CA LYS A 88 -10.82 -21.66 1.81
C LYS A 88 -9.52 -21.30 1.10
N VAL A 89 -9.50 -21.41 -0.23
CA VAL A 89 -8.32 -21.05 -1.05
C VAL A 89 -8.22 -19.54 -1.10
N LYS A 90 -9.33 -18.85 -1.38
CA LYS A 90 -9.44 -17.39 -1.40
C LYS A 90 -8.92 -16.74 -0.10
N ASP A 91 -9.34 -17.23 1.07
CA ASP A 91 -9.00 -16.63 2.36
C ASP A 91 -7.56 -16.94 2.80
N LYS A 92 -6.99 -18.06 2.35
CA LYS A 92 -5.61 -18.46 2.68
C LYS A 92 -4.57 -17.86 1.73
N SER A 93 -4.96 -17.48 0.51
CA SER A 93 -4.04 -17.01 -0.53
C SER A 93 -3.56 -15.60 -0.23
N VAL A 94 -2.23 -15.42 -0.18
CA VAL A 94 -1.61 -14.14 0.18
C VAL A 94 -1.00 -13.46 -1.03
N VAL A 95 -0.27 -14.21 -1.86
CA VAL A 95 0.42 -13.70 -3.05
C VAL A 95 0.33 -14.75 -4.14
N ALA A 96 0.26 -14.29 -5.39
CA ALA A 96 0.25 -15.18 -6.55
C ALA A 96 1.66 -15.28 -7.15
N LEU A 97 1.99 -16.43 -7.70
CA LEU A 97 3.21 -16.65 -8.47
C LEU A 97 2.81 -16.99 -9.90
N LEU A 98 3.23 -16.16 -10.85
CA LEU A 98 2.95 -16.34 -12.27
C LEU A 98 4.13 -17.02 -12.95
N ASN A 99 3.83 -18.09 -13.68
CA ASN A 99 4.80 -18.86 -14.47
C ASN A 99 6.03 -19.33 -13.66
N GLY A 100 5.86 -19.62 -12.37
CA GLY A 100 6.91 -20.12 -11.47
C GLY A 100 7.90 -19.07 -10.94
N ASP A 101 7.99 -17.89 -11.56
CA ASP A 101 9.06 -16.92 -11.25
C ASP A 101 8.55 -15.53 -10.81
N THR A 102 7.41 -15.09 -11.35
CA THR A 102 6.98 -13.69 -11.18
C THR A 102 5.98 -13.54 -10.04
N LEU A 103 6.40 -12.91 -8.93
CA LEU A 103 5.48 -12.58 -7.84
C LEU A 103 4.46 -11.53 -8.27
N TRP A 104 3.21 -11.77 -7.92
CA TRP A 104 2.07 -10.98 -8.35
C TRP A 104 1.10 -10.71 -7.20
N HIS A 105 0.64 -9.46 -7.13
CA HIS A 105 -0.31 -9.04 -6.11
C HIS A 105 -1.71 -9.62 -6.39
N MET A 106 -2.40 -10.08 -5.34
CA MET A 106 -3.70 -10.77 -5.47
C MET A 106 -4.79 -9.93 -6.14
N HIS A 107 -4.78 -8.61 -5.93
CA HIS A 107 -5.74 -7.67 -6.53
C HIS A 107 -5.22 -6.96 -7.78
N ARG A 108 -4.09 -7.38 -8.35
CA ARG A 108 -3.55 -6.78 -9.57
C ARG A 108 -4.10 -7.55 -10.79
N PRO A 109 -4.69 -6.86 -11.80
CA PRO A 109 -5.24 -7.53 -12.97
C PRO A 109 -4.18 -8.32 -13.75
N LEU A 110 -4.60 -9.45 -14.34
CA LEU A 110 -3.73 -10.32 -15.13
C LEU A 110 -3.58 -9.80 -16.56
N PRO A 111 -2.34 -9.59 -17.07
CA PRO A 111 -2.12 -9.00 -18.37
C PRO A 111 -2.22 -9.99 -19.53
N THR A 112 -1.96 -11.27 -19.28
CA THR A 112 -1.87 -12.33 -20.30
C THR A 112 -2.24 -13.68 -19.69
N SER A 113 -2.47 -14.68 -20.55
CA SER A 113 -2.52 -16.09 -20.14
C SER A 113 -1.26 -16.48 -19.37
N CYS A 114 -1.41 -17.23 -18.30
CA CYS A 114 -0.32 -17.59 -17.41
C CYS A 114 -0.63 -18.86 -16.60
N LYS A 115 0.43 -19.50 -16.10
CA LYS A 115 0.34 -20.48 -15.02
C LYS A 115 0.27 -19.74 -13.70
N LEU A 116 -0.72 -20.08 -12.87
CA LEU A 116 -1.01 -19.40 -11.61
C LEU A 116 -0.83 -20.38 -10.45
N GLU A 117 0.07 -20.04 -9.54
CA GLU A 117 0.19 -20.68 -8.23
C GLU A 117 -0.22 -19.71 -7.13
N LEU A 118 -0.94 -20.19 -6.13
CA LEU A 118 -1.40 -19.39 -5.00
C LEU A 118 -0.58 -19.72 -3.74
N LEU A 119 0.19 -18.74 -3.28
CA LEU A 119 1.10 -18.90 -2.15
C LEU A 119 0.42 -18.51 -0.83
N HIS A 120 0.71 -19.27 0.21
CA HIS A 120 0.13 -19.12 1.55
C HIS A 120 1.14 -19.51 2.63
N TYR A 121 0.89 -19.16 3.89
CA TYR A 121 1.87 -19.33 4.98
C TYR A 121 2.25 -20.77 5.33
N HIS A 122 1.37 -21.75 5.04
CA HIS A 122 1.57 -23.15 5.42
C HIS A 122 2.33 -23.98 4.37
N MET A 123 2.88 -23.34 3.35
CA MET A 123 3.68 -24.01 2.33
C MET A 123 5.11 -24.30 2.84
N PRO A 124 5.82 -25.30 2.27
CA PRO A 124 7.19 -25.65 2.70
C PRO A 124 8.19 -24.49 2.61
N ASN A 125 8.03 -23.58 1.65
CA ASN A 125 8.91 -22.42 1.46
C ASN A 125 8.10 -21.10 1.44
N PRO A 126 7.75 -20.53 2.60
CA PRO A 126 6.93 -19.32 2.68
C PRO A 126 7.74 -18.02 2.53
N SER A 127 8.97 -18.08 1.99
CA SER A 127 9.88 -16.90 1.92
C SER A 127 9.26 -15.72 1.17
N ALA A 128 8.60 -15.96 0.04
CA ALA A 128 7.93 -14.92 -0.73
C ALA A 128 6.73 -14.30 0.01
N VAL A 129 5.96 -15.14 0.69
CA VAL A 129 4.82 -14.72 1.52
C VAL A 129 5.30 -13.85 2.68
N ASN A 130 6.35 -14.28 3.38
CA ASN A 130 6.93 -13.54 4.50
C ASN A 130 7.50 -12.19 4.06
N LYS A 131 8.19 -12.12 2.91
CA LYS A 131 8.68 -10.85 2.35
C LYS A 131 7.52 -9.90 2.03
N THR A 132 6.44 -10.42 1.46
CA THR A 132 5.22 -9.64 1.15
C THR A 132 4.58 -9.11 2.43
N PHE A 133 4.46 -9.96 3.45
CA PHE A 133 3.95 -9.59 4.77
C PHE A 133 4.79 -8.47 5.43
N TRP A 134 6.10 -8.64 5.51
CA TRP A 134 6.94 -7.61 6.13
C TRP A 134 6.91 -6.29 5.34
N ARG A 135 6.78 -6.35 4.02
CA ARG A 135 6.62 -5.16 3.19
C ARG A 135 5.31 -4.43 3.47
N SER A 136 4.19 -5.15 3.61
CA SER A 136 2.90 -4.54 3.93
C SER A 136 2.87 -3.96 5.35
N CYS A 137 3.50 -4.64 6.33
CA CYS A 137 3.67 -4.11 7.67
C CYS A 137 4.47 -2.81 7.70
N SER A 138 5.58 -2.71 6.94
CA SER A 138 6.32 -1.46 6.83
C SER A 138 5.47 -0.34 6.23
N PHE A 139 4.64 -0.64 5.23
CA PHE A 139 3.77 0.36 4.61
C PHE A 139 2.71 0.88 5.58
N LEU A 140 2.04 -0.03 6.30
CA LEU A 140 1.06 0.33 7.33
C LEU A 140 1.69 1.15 8.46
N LEU A 141 2.88 0.76 8.91
CA LEU A 141 3.61 1.52 9.91
C LEU A 141 3.95 2.94 9.43
N GLY A 142 4.34 3.10 8.16
CA GLY A 142 4.60 4.40 7.56
C GLY A 142 3.35 5.30 7.58
N ALA A 143 2.18 4.75 7.26
CA ALA A 143 0.91 5.47 7.33
C ALA A 143 0.58 5.90 8.77
N VAL A 144 0.72 5.00 9.75
CA VAL A 144 0.50 5.33 11.17
C VAL A 144 1.45 6.41 11.66
N ILE A 145 2.72 6.37 11.24
CA ILE A 145 3.75 7.35 11.61
C ILE A 145 3.38 8.75 11.13
N LEU A 146 2.79 8.90 9.94
CA LEU A 146 2.38 10.21 9.41
C LEU A 146 1.32 10.89 10.30
N ASP A 147 0.47 10.10 10.95
CA ASP A 147 -0.63 10.61 11.79
C ASP A 147 -0.31 10.59 13.31
N ALA A 148 0.78 9.95 13.72
CA ALA A 148 1.08 9.72 15.14
C ALA A 148 1.70 10.93 15.86
N PHE A 149 2.37 11.81 15.12
CA PHE A 149 3.04 12.98 15.68
C PHE A 149 2.11 14.19 15.73
N LYS A 150 2.47 15.16 16.58
CA LYS A 150 1.76 16.45 16.65
C LYS A 150 2.11 17.31 15.43
N ASP A 151 1.20 18.21 15.06
CA ASP A 151 1.34 19.07 13.87
C ASP A 151 2.57 20.00 13.88
N ASP A 152 3.21 20.20 15.03
CA ASP A 152 4.43 20.99 15.16
C ASP A 152 5.70 20.19 14.80
N VAL A 153 5.56 18.89 14.52
CA VAL A 153 6.63 18.01 14.04
C VAL A 153 6.40 17.71 12.56
N ASP A 154 7.31 18.18 11.70
CA ASP A 154 7.34 17.76 10.30
C ASP A 154 7.89 16.34 10.20
N VAL A 155 7.16 15.45 9.52
CA VAL A 155 7.48 14.01 9.42
C VAL A 155 7.63 13.66 7.95
N GLN A 156 8.82 13.25 7.55
CA GLN A 156 9.08 12.86 6.16
C GLN A 156 9.46 11.38 6.08
N LEU A 157 8.65 10.59 5.37
CA LEU A 157 8.99 9.19 5.06
C LEU A 157 10.10 9.17 4.00
N HIS A 158 11.24 8.56 4.32
CA HIS A 158 12.39 8.54 3.42
C HIS A 158 12.42 7.26 2.55
N SER A 159 12.47 6.09 3.18
CA SER A 159 12.60 4.83 2.45
C SER A 159 12.07 3.62 3.21
N PHE A 160 11.69 2.60 2.44
CA PHE A 160 11.24 1.31 2.93
C PHE A 160 12.27 0.25 2.52
N PRO A 161 13.25 -0.09 3.39
CA PRO A 161 14.31 -1.03 3.06
C PRO A 161 13.75 -2.44 2.87
N SER A 162 14.52 -3.30 2.20
CA SER A 162 14.17 -4.71 2.06
C SER A 162 14.05 -5.38 3.43
N PRO A 163 13.01 -6.19 3.68
CA PRO A 163 12.82 -6.84 4.98
C PRO A 163 13.94 -7.84 5.32
N ASN A 164 14.55 -7.67 6.50
CA ASN A 164 15.54 -8.59 7.08
C ASN A 164 14.99 -9.20 8.40
N GLY A 165 13.85 -9.87 8.32
CA GLY A 165 13.17 -10.47 9.48
C GLY A 165 12.47 -9.48 10.42
N LYS A 166 12.46 -8.19 10.08
CA LYS A 166 11.72 -7.11 10.74
C LYS A 166 11.19 -6.14 9.68
N PHE A 167 10.09 -5.47 9.99
CA PHE A 167 9.59 -4.33 9.22
C PHE A 167 10.20 -3.04 9.78
N THR A 168 10.71 -2.19 8.89
CA THR A 168 11.39 -0.94 9.23
C THR A 168 10.92 0.14 8.27
N VAL A 169 10.81 1.37 8.78
CA VAL A 169 10.52 2.59 8.00
C VAL A 169 11.54 3.64 8.43
N TRP A 170 12.20 4.28 7.47
CA TRP A 170 13.08 5.42 7.76
C TRP A 170 12.27 6.70 7.71
N VAL A 171 12.36 7.48 8.78
CA VAL A 171 11.66 8.76 8.96
C VAL A 171 12.70 9.83 9.22
N LYS A 172 12.54 10.99 8.58
CA LYS A 172 13.35 12.18 8.77
C LYS A 172 12.53 13.28 9.41
#